data_AF-A0A8J7QK57-F1
#
_entry.id   AF-A0A8J7QK57-F1
#
_cell.length_a   1.000
_cell.length_b   1.000
_cell.length_c   1.000
_cell.angle_alpha   90.00
_cell.angle_beta   90.00
_cell.angle_gamma   90.00
#
_symmetry.space_group_name_H-M   'P 1'
#
loop_
_entity.id
_entity.type
_entity.pdbx_description
1 polymer ?
#
loop_
_entity_poly.entity_id
_entity_poly.type
_entity_poly.pdbx_seq_one_letter_code
_entity_poly.pdbx_strand_id
1 'polypeptide(L)'
;MLLLDAPIDPSAMIGQPQLSPIASVADWFTVIAFPLTLLGLWLTYRQSKKTKSAADAAKKSAKETSDKIESFQYMATLSRNIEILKSCPKLLLESQWLDVAHHLTEARDQLLIIMTTEQSDKDHENHKKFKILKDNLNIDIRNLYTRANDESFELMTDSIFDRINEAHEIFVTKQAEIKKL
;
A
#
# COMPACT_ATOMS: atom_id res chain seq x y z
N MET A 1 -12.08 110.78 16.22
CA MET A 1 -10.76 110.22 16.58
C MET A 1 -10.89 109.76 18.02
N LEU A 2 -10.90 108.49 18.43
CA LEU A 2 -10.54 107.18 17.87
C LEU A 2 -11.66 106.18 18.24
N LEU A 3 -12.22 105.43 17.28
CA LEU A 3 -11.97 104.00 17.05
C LEU A 3 -12.25 103.11 18.28
N LEU A 4 -13.36 102.36 18.24
CA LEU A 4 -13.37 100.99 18.74
C LEU A 4 -14.30 100.13 17.87
N ASP A 5 -13.68 99.10 17.32
CA ASP A 5 -14.18 98.10 16.38
C ASP A 5 -15.48 97.43 16.79
N ALA A 6 -16.36 97.23 15.80
CA ALA A 6 -17.29 96.11 15.81
C ALA A 6 -16.55 94.88 15.27
N PRO A 7 -16.37 93.80 16.05
CA PRO A 7 -15.95 92.54 15.45
C PRO A 7 -17.15 91.88 14.77
N ILE A 8 -17.02 91.73 13.46
CA ILE A 8 -17.76 90.77 12.64
C ILE A 8 -17.59 89.40 13.27
N ASP A 9 -18.69 88.78 13.69
CA ASP A 9 -18.70 87.46 14.33
C ASP A 9 -18.38 86.38 13.27
N PRO A 10 -17.25 85.66 13.37
CA PRO A 10 -16.88 84.62 12.41
C PRO A 10 -17.67 83.35 12.72
N SER A 11 -18.93 83.35 12.35
CA SER A 11 -19.64 82.12 12.02
C SER A 11 -18.97 81.48 10.79
N ALA A 12 -17.86 80.75 10.93
CA ALA A 12 -17.45 79.75 9.93
C ALA A 12 -16.18 79.00 10.37
N MET A 13 -16.29 77.68 10.41
CA MET A 13 -15.16 76.74 10.27
C MET A 13 -14.31 76.49 11.52
N ILE A 14 -14.91 75.86 12.53
CA ILE A 14 -14.28 74.65 13.08
C ILE A 14 -15.35 73.58 13.10
N GLY A 15 -15.45 72.84 11.99
CA GLY A 15 -16.23 71.61 11.96
C GLY A 15 -15.64 70.67 13.02
N GLN A 16 -16.35 70.45 14.12
CA GLN A 16 -16.14 69.25 14.91
C GLN A 16 -16.27 68.08 13.92
N PRO A 17 -15.32 67.13 13.87
CA PRO A 17 -15.62 65.86 13.27
C PRO A 17 -16.69 65.24 14.17
N GLN A 18 -17.96 65.38 13.78
CA GLN A 18 -19.00 64.52 14.33
C GLN A 18 -18.61 63.11 13.91
N LEU A 19 -17.94 62.38 14.80
CA LEU A 19 -17.87 60.93 14.68
C LEU A 19 -19.32 60.47 14.65
N SER A 20 -19.77 60.10 13.45
CA SER A 20 -21.10 59.54 13.25
C SER A 20 -21.33 58.44 14.29
N PRO A 21 -22.50 58.36 14.96
CA PRO A 21 -22.78 57.30 15.92
C PRO A 21 -22.63 55.88 15.32
N ILE A 22 -22.64 55.78 13.99
CA ILE A 22 -22.35 54.59 13.20
C ILE A 22 -20.87 54.14 13.34
N ALA A 23 -19.91 55.08 13.40
CA ALA A 23 -18.49 54.77 13.57
C ALA A 23 -18.19 54.18 14.96
N SER A 24 -18.84 54.69 16.01
CA SER A 24 -18.70 54.14 17.36
C SER A 24 -19.24 52.71 17.46
N VAL A 25 -20.41 52.43 16.89
CA VAL A 25 -20.99 51.08 16.90
C VAL A 25 -20.12 50.11 16.07
N ALA A 26 -19.61 50.55 14.92
CA ALA A 26 -18.69 49.76 14.09
C ALA A 26 -17.37 49.43 14.81
N ASP A 27 -16.80 50.36 15.57
CA ASP A 27 -15.59 50.11 16.37
C ASP A 27 -15.82 49.03 17.43
N TRP A 28 -16.98 49.06 18.12
CA TRP A 28 -17.32 48.03 19.11
C TRP A 28 -17.55 46.66 18.48
N PHE A 29 -18.19 46.60 17.30
CA PHE A 29 -18.28 45.35 16.53
C PHE A 29 -16.90 44.82 16.15
N THR A 30 -15.95 45.68 15.81
CA THR A 30 -14.58 45.28 15.46
C THR A 30 -13.83 44.75 16.68
N VAL A 31 -13.96 45.41 17.84
CA VAL A 31 -13.37 44.99 19.12
C VAL A 31 -13.90 43.64 19.61
N ILE A 32 -15.16 43.30 19.29
CA ILE A 32 -15.78 42.02 19.68
C ILE A 32 -15.55 40.93 18.62
N ALA A 33 -15.68 41.27 17.34
CA ALA A 33 -15.53 40.34 16.22
C ALA A 33 -14.09 39.85 16.06
N PHE A 34 -13.09 40.68 16.34
CA PHE A 34 -11.69 40.30 16.19
C PHE A 34 -11.26 39.19 17.19
N PRO A 35 -11.56 39.26 18.49
CA PRO A 35 -11.36 38.14 19.42
C PRO A 35 -12.17 36.89 19.05
N LEU A 36 -13.42 37.06 18.60
CA LEU A 36 -14.28 35.94 18.18
C LEU A 36 -13.71 35.20 16.97
N THR A 37 -13.17 35.92 15.98
CA THR A 37 -12.52 35.31 14.81
C THR A 37 -11.22 34.61 15.18
N LEU A 38 -10.41 35.17 16.08
CA LEU A 38 -9.22 34.51 16.64
C LEU A 38 -9.59 33.22 17.39
N LEU A 39 -10.64 33.25 18.21
CA LEU A 39 -11.19 32.08 18.90
C LEU A 39 -11.69 31.02 17.91
N GLY A 40 -12.43 31.43 16.88
CA GLY A 40 -12.91 30.55 15.81
C GLY A 40 -11.76 29.89 15.03
N LEU A 41 -10.72 30.66 14.71
CA LEU A 41 -9.52 30.15 14.05
C LEU A 41 -8.76 29.16 14.94
N TRP A 42 -8.63 29.45 16.24
CA TRP A 42 -7.99 28.57 17.20
C TRP A 42 -8.75 27.25 17.40
N LEU A 43 -10.07 27.30 17.51
CA LEU A 43 -10.92 26.11 17.59
C LEU A 43 -10.84 25.28 16.30
N THR A 44 -10.89 25.92 15.14
CA THR A 44 -10.76 25.26 13.83
C THR A 44 -9.38 24.63 13.67
N TYR A 45 -8.31 25.31 14.10
CA TYR A 45 -6.95 24.76 14.11
C TYR A 45 -6.84 23.53 15.02
N ARG A 46 -7.46 23.56 16.20
CA ARG A 46 -7.48 22.44 17.14
C ARG A 46 -8.28 21.24 16.59
N GLN A 47 -9.41 21.50 15.92
CA GLN A 47 -10.17 20.44 15.23
C GLN A 47 -9.38 19.87 14.05
N SER A 48 -8.78 20.72 13.22
CA SER A 48 -7.91 20.29 12.10
C SER A 48 -6.78 19.37 12.57
N LYS A 49 -6.12 19.70 13.69
CA LYS A 49 -5.09 18.82 14.28
C LYS A 49 -5.65 17.46 14.71
N LYS A 50 -6.82 17.44 15.36
CA LYS A 50 -7.47 16.19 15.77
C LYS A 50 -7.89 15.35 14.56
N THR A 51 -8.43 15.97 13.51
CA THR A 51 -8.84 15.31 12.26
C THR A 51 -7.63 14.76 11.49
N LYS A 52 -6.51 15.50 11.42
CA LYS A 52 -5.26 14.99 10.84
C LYS A 52 -4.75 13.76 11.59
N SER A 53 -4.70 13.82 12.92
CA SER A 53 -4.29 12.67 13.74
C SER A 53 -5.22 11.47 13.57
N ALA A 54 -6.54 11.68 13.45
CA ALA A 54 -7.49 10.60 13.19
C ALA A 54 -7.34 10.00 11.78
N ALA A 55 -7.09 10.84 10.77
CA ALA A 55 -6.81 10.40 9.41
C ALA A 55 -5.50 9.60 9.31
N ASP A 56 -4.45 10.03 10.02
CA ASP A 56 -3.18 9.32 10.09
C ASP A 56 -3.33 7.97 10.82
N ALA A 57 -4.12 7.93 11.91
CA ALA A 57 -4.45 6.69 12.60
C ALA A 57 -5.28 5.72 11.73
N ALA A 58 -6.27 6.24 11.00
CA ALA A 58 -7.04 5.45 10.05
C ALA A 58 -6.19 4.92 8.90
N LYS A 59 -5.27 5.74 8.36
CA LYS A 59 -4.30 5.32 7.34
C LYS A 59 -3.37 4.22 7.87
N LYS A 60 -2.89 4.36 9.11
CA LYS A 60 -2.07 3.34 9.77
C LYS A 60 -2.83 2.03 9.95
N SER A 61 -4.07 2.09 10.44
CA SER A 61 -4.93 0.92 10.64
C SER A 61 -5.33 0.26 9.32
N ALA A 62 -5.62 1.04 8.27
CA ALA A 62 -5.88 0.53 6.93
C ALA A 62 -4.65 -0.16 6.34
N LYS A 63 -3.45 0.41 6.54
CA LYS A 63 -2.19 -0.21 6.14
C LYS A 63 -1.95 -1.52 6.89
N GLU A 64 -2.06 -1.53 8.21
CA GLU A 64 -1.93 -2.75 9.03
C GLU A 64 -2.93 -3.85 8.62
N THR A 65 -4.15 -3.45 8.24
CA THR A 65 -5.16 -4.38 7.72
C THR A 65 -4.79 -4.89 6.33
N SER A 66 -4.31 -4.02 5.45
CA SER A 66 -3.82 -4.40 4.11
C SER A 66 -2.67 -5.40 4.21
N ASP A 67 -1.65 -5.09 5.01
CA ASP A 67 -0.48 -5.94 5.24
C ASP A 67 -0.92 -7.32 5.78
N LYS A 68 -1.91 -7.35 6.68
CA LYS A 68 -2.48 -8.59 7.21
C LYS A 68 -3.25 -9.38 6.14
N ILE A 69 -4.06 -8.73 5.31
CA ILE A 69 -4.77 -9.38 4.19
C ILE A 69 -3.76 -9.97 3.20
N GLU A 70 -2.73 -9.22 2.84
CA GLU A 70 -1.67 -9.68 1.94
C GLU A 70 -0.99 -10.93 2.49
N SER A 71 -0.68 -10.96 3.79
CA SER A 71 -0.11 -12.15 4.45
C SER A 71 -1.03 -13.38 4.38
N PHE A 72 -2.35 -13.20 4.56
CA PHE A 72 -3.33 -14.29 4.46
C PHE A 72 -3.50 -14.78 3.03
N GLN A 73 -3.55 -13.87 2.07
CA GLN A 73 -3.61 -14.22 0.64
C GLN A 73 -2.36 -14.98 0.23
N TYR A 74 -1.19 -14.53 0.65
CA TYR A 74 0.07 -15.22 0.42
C TYR A 74 0.07 -16.64 1.00
N MET A 75 -0.42 -16.81 2.24
CA MET A 75 -0.59 -18.13 2.87
C MET A 75 -1.59 -19.04 2.14
N ALA A 76 -2.70 -18.49 1.67
CA ALA A 76 -3.69 -19.24 0.90
C ALA A 76 -3.11 -19.73 -0.43
N THR A 77 -2.42 -18.85 -1.16
CA THR A 77 -1.76 -19.19 -2.43
C THR A 77 -0.65 -20.22 -2.24
N LEU A 78 0.15 -20.11 -1.17
CA LEU A 78 1.17 -21.10 -0.86
C LEU A 78 0.56 -22.47 -0.53
N SER A 79 -0.52 -22.48 0.25
CA SER A 79 -1.25 -23.72 0.61
C SER A 79 -1.84 -24.41 -0.61
N ARG A 80 -2.45 -23.64 -1.52
CA ARG A 80 -2.96 -24.14 -2.79
C ARG A 80 -1.85 -24.75 -3.65
N ASN A 81 -0.72 -24.06 -3.80
CA ASN A 81 0.41 -24.56 -4.59
C ASN A 81 1.00 -25.85 -4.02
N ILE A 82 1.05 -26.00 -2.69
CA ILE A 82 1.47 -27.26 -2.04
C ILE A 82 0.54 -28.40 -2.44
N GLU A 83 -0.78 -28.19 -2.38
CA GLU A 83 -1.76 -29.21 -2.74
C GLU A 83 -1.68 -29.58 -4.24
N ILE A 84 -1.52 -28.59 -5.09
CA ILE A 84 -1.35 -28.77 -6.53
C ILE A 84 -0.09 -29.59 -6.82
N LEU A 85 1.06 -29.24 -6.24
CA LEU A 85 2.31 -29.97 -6.44
C LEU A 85 2.23 -31.43 -5.96
N LYS A 86 1.42 -31.74 -4.94
CA LYS A 86 1.16 -33.13 -4.52
C LYS A 86 0.39 -33.94 -5.57
N SER A 87 -0.42 -33.28 -6.39
CA SER A 87 -1.20 -33.94 -7.45
C SER A 87 -0.42 -34.13 -8.75
N CYS A 88 0.54 -33.25 -9.06
CA CYS A 88 1.38 -33.31 -10.27
C CYS A 88 2.04 -34.68 -10.54
N PRO A 89 2.60 -35.40 -9.54
CA PRO A 89 3.04 -36.79 -9.67
C PRO A 89 2.07 -37.71 -10.40
N LYS A 90 0.80 -37.68 -9.98
CA LYS A 90 -0.23 -38.53 -10.55
C LYS A 90 -0.58 -38.10 -11.98
N LEU A 91 -0.67 -36.79 -12.20
CA LEU A 91 -0.96 -36.21 -13.53
C LEU A 91 0.15 -36.52 -14.54
N LEU A 92 1.41 -36.55 -14.10
CA LEU A 92 2.55 -36.98 -14.92
C LEU A 92 2.42 -38.46 -15.35
N LEU A 93 2.05 -39.34 -14.42
CA LEU A 93 1.84 -40.77 -14.72
C LEU A 93 0.64 -41.01 -15.63
N GLU A 94 -0.38 -40.17 -15.54
CA GLU A 94 -1.57 -40.19 -16.40
C GLU A 94 -1.34 -39.48 -17.75
N SER A 95 -0.09 -39.06 -18.02
CA SER A 95 0.30 -38.33 -19.24
C SER A 95 -0.50 -37.04 -19.49
N GLN A 96 -0.99 -36.41 -18.42
CA GLN A 96 -1.70 -35.13 -18.47
C GLN A 96 -0.71 -33.96 -18.51
N TRP A 97 0.12 -33.93 -19.55
CA TRP A 97 1.29 -33.05 -19.66
C TRP A 97 0.94 -31.56 -19.59
N LEU A 98 -0.19 -31.16 -20.18
CA LEU A 98 -0.65 -29.77 -20.21
C LEU A 98 -1.09 -29.30 -18.82
N ASP A 99 -1.79 -30.15 -18.08
CA ASP A 99 -2.23 -29.83 -16.72
C ASP A 99 -1.02 -29.72 -15.79
N VAL A 100 -0.04 -30.62 -15.92
CA VAL A 100 1.23 -30.50 -15.20
C VAL A 100 1.95 -29.20 -15.55
N ALA A 101 2.05 -28.84 -16.84
CA ALA A 101 2.70 -27.59 -17.26
C ALA A 101 2.03 -26.35 -16.65
N HIS A 102 0.70 -26.36 -16.59
CA HIS A 102 -0.08 -25.29 -15.96
C HIS A 102 0.23 -25.19 -14.46
N HIS A 103 0.22 -26.31 -13.75
CA HIS A 103 0.53 -26.37 -12.32
C HIS A 103 1.98 -25.98 -11.99
N LEU A 104 2.95 -26.40 -12.81
CA LEU A 104 4.33 -25.95 -12.67
C LEU A 104 4.48 -24.44 -12.94
N THR A 105 3.64 -23.86 -13.80
CA THR A 105 3.61 -22.41 -14.03
C THR A 105 3.16 -21.67 -12.77
N GLU A 106 2.07 -22.13 -12.12
CA GLU A 106 1.61 -21.56 -10.84
C GLU A 106 2.72 -21.67 -9.76
N ALA A 107 3.39 -22.82 -9.66
CA ALA A 107 4.48 -23.02 -8.71
C ALA A 107 5.68 -22.11 -9.00
N ARG A 108 6.10 -21.99 -10.27
CA ARG A 108 7.18 -21.09 -10.68
C ARG A 108 6.88 -19.63 -10.30
N ASP A 109 5.65 -19.19 -10.50
CA ASP A 109 5.24 -17.82 -10.20
C ASP A 109 5.21 -17.57 -8.68
N GLN A 110 4.77 -18.55 -7.89
CA GLN A 110 4.87 -18.50 -6.44
C GLN A 110 6.34 -18.46 -5.96
N LEU A 111 7.23 -19.22 -6.60
CA LEU A 111 8.67 -19.20 -6.32
C LEU A 111 9.29 -17.83 -6.63
N LEU A 112 8.86 -17.16 -7.70
CA LEU A 112 9.27 -15.79 -8.01
C LEU A 112 8.87 -14.80 -6.91
N ILE A 113 7.64 -14.90 -6.39
CA ILE A 113 7.16 -14.05 -5.29
C ILE A 113 8.03 -14.25 -4.03
N ILE A 114 8.36 -15.50 -3.69
CA ILE A 114 9.28 -15.83 -2.58
C ILE A 114 10.63 -15.14 -2.81
N MET A 115 11.22 -15.31 -3.99
CA MET A 115 12.53 -14.73 -4.34
C MET A 115 12.56 -13.19 -4.27
N THR A 116 11.48 -12.52 -4.67
CA THR A 116 11.37 -11.05 -4.60
C THR A 116 11.18 -10.55 -3.17
N THR A 117 10.46 -11.31 -2.34
CA THR A 117 10.22 -10.94 -0.94
C THR A 117 11.46 -11.15 -0.07
N GLU A 118 12.31 -12.13 -0.42
CA GLU A 118 13.48 -12.54 0.35
C GLU A 118 14.80 -11.89 -0.11
N GLN A 119 14.72 -10.78 -0.86
CA GLN A 119 15.87 -10.09 -1.45
C GLN A 119 16.77 -9.35 -0.41
N SER A 120 16.75 -9.79 0.85
CA SER A 120 17.62 -9.33 1.94
C SER A 120 18.96 -10.07 1.88
N ASP A 121 20.07 -9.34 1.96
CA ASP A 121 21.48 -9.76 1.78
C ASP A 121 21.97 -10.98 2.61
N LYS A 122 21.14 -11.59 3.46
CA LYS A 122 21.49 -12.71 4.34
C LYS A 122 21.30 -14.10 3.72
N ASP A 123 20.66 -14.22 2.55
CA ASP A 123 20.26 -15.52 1.97
C ASP A 123 20.73 -15.76 0.52
N HIS A 124 21.95 -15.31 0.18
CA HIS A 124 22.53 -15.46 -1.17
C HIS A 124 22.53 -16.90 -1.73
N GLU A 125 22.78 -17.89 -0.87
CA GLU A 125 22.77 -19.31 -1.25
C GLU A 125 21.35 -19.81 -1.59
N ASN A 126 20.36 -19.44 -0.76
CA ASN A 126 18.96 -19.82 -0.99
C ASN A 126 18.40 -19.14 -2.24
N HIS A 127 18.71 -17.87 -2.45
CA HIS A 127 18.33 -17.15 -3.66
C HIS A 127 18.91 -17.79 -4.92
N LYS A 128 20.16 -18.26 -4.89
CA LYS A 128 20.79 -18.98 -6.00
C LYS A 128 20.11 -20.32 -6.27
N LYS A 129 19.79 -21.10 -5.22
CA LYS A 129 19.03 -22.36 -5.35
C LYS A 129 17.66 -22.13 -5.98
N PHE A 130 16.90 -21.16 -5.48
CA PHE A 130 15.58 -20.82 -6.02
C PHE A 130 15.67 -20.37 -7.48
N LYS A 131 16.70 -19.61 -7.85
CA LYS A 131 16.94 -19.23 -9.25
C LYS A 131 17.17 -20.45 -10.14
N ILE A 132 18.01 -21.39 -9.72
CA ILE A 132 18.29 -22.63 -10.46
C ILE A 132 17.00 -23.44 -10.63
N LEU A 133 16.24 -23.64 -9.55
CA LEU A 133 14.95 -24.35 -9.60
C LEU A 133 13.97 -23.66 -10.55
N LYS A 134 13.83 -22.34 -10.46
CA LYS A 134 12.97 -21.55 -11.36
C LYS A 134 13.35 -21.72 -12.83
N ASP A 135 14.64 -21.62 -13.15
CA ASP A 135 15.13 -21.75 -14.53
C ASP A 135 14.86 -23.16 -15.08
N ASN A 136 15.05 -24.16 -14.23
CA ASN A 136 14.74 -25.55 -14.52
C ASN A 136 13.25 -25.80 -14.75
N LEU A 137 12.38 -25.34 -13.84
CA LEU A 137 10.92 -25.42 -14.01
C LEU A 137 10.47 -24.75 -15.31
N ASN A 138 11.10 -23.64 -15.70
CA ASN A 138 10.77 -22.95 -16.94
C ASN A 138 11.13 -23.80 -18.19
N ILE A 139 12.21 -24.58 -18.13
CA ILE A 139 12.56 -25.54 -19.18
C ILE A 139 11.52 -26.66 -19.23
N ASP A 140 11.15 -27.23 -18.08
CA ASP A 140 10.18 -28.33 -18.01
C ASP A 140 8.81 -27.90 -18.50
N ILE A 141 8.32 -26.73 -18.08
CA ILE A 141 7.05 -26.13 -18.54
C ILE A 141 7.06 -26.00 -20.06
N ARG A 142 8.15 -25.46 -20.62
CA ARG A 142 8.28 -25.31 -22.08
C ARG A 142 8.27 -26.67 -22.78
N ASN A 143 8.99 -27.64 -22.23
CA ASN A 143 9.06 -28.99 -22.78
C ASN A 143 7.67 -29.66 -22.74
N LEU A 144 6.97 -29.60 -21.62
CA LEU A 144 5.62 -30.14 -21.46
C LEU A 144 4.62 -29.51 -22.45
N TYR A 145 4.65 -28.18 -22.63
CA TYR A 145 3.77 -27.52 -23.60
C TYR A 145 4.12 -27.83 -25.06
N THR A 146 5.40 -28.05 -25.38
CA THR A 146 5.84 -28.23 -26.78
C THR A 146 5.86 -29.69 -27.23
N ARG A 147 5.96 -30.63 -26.30
CA ARG A 147 6.17 -32.07 -26.58
C ARG A 147 5.07 -32.97 -26.01
N ALA A 148 3.91 -32.41 -25.67
CA ALA A 148 2.77 -33.17 -25.13
C ALA A 148 2.31 -34.37 -26.02
N ASN A 149 2.72 -34.41 -27.30
CA ASN A 149 2.39 -35.48 -28.25
C ASN A 149 3.60 -36.34 -28.68
N ASP A 150 4.76 -36.20 -28.05
CA ASP A 150 6.00 -36.90 -28.42
C ASP A 150 6.27 -38.07 -27.45
N GLU A 151 6.33 -39.30 -27.96
CA GLU A 151 6.56 -40.51 -27.16
C GLU A 151 7.94 -40.55 -26.48
N SER A 152 8.93 -39.79 -26.97
CA SER A 152 10.25 -39.69 -26.32
C SER A 152 10.23 -38.93 -24.99
N PHE A 153 9.10 -38.34 -24.63
CA PHE A 153 8.93 -37.49 -23.46
C PHE A 153 8.94 -38.27 -22.13
N GLU A 154 8.60 -39.56 -22.14
CA GLU A 154 8.62 -40.42 -20.94
C GLU A 154 10.00 -40.47 -20.26
N LEU A 155 11.09 -40.23 -20.99
CA LEU A 155 12.45 -40.21 -20.43
C LEU A 155 12.77 -38.97 -19.59
N MET A 156 11.96 -37.89 -19.65
CA MET A 156 12.16 -36.68 -18.85
C MET A 156 11.38 -36.66 -17.54
N THR A 157 10.42 -37.57 -17.37
CA THR A 157 9.46 -37.58 -16.26
C THR A 157 10.14 -37.58 -14.89
N ASP A 158 11.18 -38.40 -14.69
CA ASP A 158 11.91 -38.52 -13.42
C ASP A 158 12.54 -37.19 -12.98
N SER A 159 13.13 -36.45 -13.92
CA SER A 159 13.72 -35.14 -13.61
C SER A 159 12.67 -34.08 -13.24
N ILE A 160 11.47 -34.18 -13.83
CA ILE A 160 10.34 -33.30 -13.50
C ILE A 160 9.80 -33.65 -12.10
N PHE A 161 9.73 -34.95 -11.76
CA PHE A 161 9.37 -35.44 -10.44
C PHE A 161 10.27 -34.86 -9.33
N ASP A 162 11.60 -34.94 -9.52
CA ASP A 162 12.55 -34.41 -8.54
C ASP A 162 12.35 -32.92 -8.29
N ARG A 163 12.11 -32.15 -9.35
CA ARG A 163 11.89 -30.70 -9.26
C ARG A 163 10.54 -30.34 -8.63
N ILE A 164 9.50 -31.14 -8.88
CA ILE A 164 8.21 -31.01 -8.19
C ILE A 164 8.41 -31.21 -6.69
N ASN A 165 9.15 -32.23 -6.30
CA ASN A 165 9.45 -32.53 -4.90
C ASN A 165 10.25 -31.40 -4.25
N GLU A 166 11.30 -30.90 -4.93
CA GLU A 166 12.11 -29.78 -4.46
C GLU A 166 11.25 -28.51 -4.25
N ALA A 167 10.39 -28.17 -5.21
CA ALA A 167 9.47 -27.03 -5.09
C ALA A 167 8.47 -27.22 -3.94
N HIS A 168 7.93 -28.43 -3.78
CA HIS A 168 7.01 -28.77 -2.70
C HIS A 168 7.67 -28.62 -1.33
N GLU A 169 8.89 -29.12 -1.14
CA GLU A 169 9.64 -28.99 0.12
C GLU A 169 9.91 -27.53 0.49
N ILE A 170 10.29 -26.70 -0.49
CA ILE A 170 10.48 -25.26 -0.29
C ILE A 170 9.19 -24.62 0.19
N PHE A 171 8.05 -24.91 -0.46
CA PHE A 171 6.77 -24.30 -0.10
C PHE A 171 6.27 -24.76 1.26
N VAL A 172 6.41 -26.04 1.60
CA VAL A 172 6.08 -26.55 2.94
C VAL A 172 6.94 -25.88 4.00
N THR A 173 8.24 -25.73 3.76
CA THR A 173 9.16 -25.06 4.68
C THR A 173 8.76 -23.60 4.89
N LYS A 174 8.48 -22.87 3.80
CA LYS A 174 8.02 -21.48 3.87
C LYS A 174 6.68 -21.32 4.58
N GLN A 175 5.76 -22.24 4.36
CA GLN A 175 4.47 -22.23 5.06
C GLN A 175 4.67 -22.45 6.57
N ALA A 176 5.59 -23.34 6.95
CA ALA A 176 5.93 -23.61 8.35
C ALA A 176 6.63 -22.42 9.02
N GLU A 177 7.49 -21.70 8.31
CA GLU A 177 8.13 -20.46 8.78
C GLU A 177 7.09 -19.39 9.10
N ILE A 178 6.11 -19.18 8.20
CA ILE A 178 5.12 -18.13 8.36
C ILE A 178 4.07 -18.48 9.41
N LYS A 179 3.75 -19.76 9.61
CA LYS A 179 2.89 -20.21 10.72
C LYS A 179 3.51 -20.02 12.11
N LYS A 180 4.84 -19.84 12.21
CA LYS A 180 5.55 -19.61 13.48
C LYS A 180 5.63 -18.13 13.87
N LEU A 181 5.34 -17.22 12.93
CA LEU A 181 5.27 -15.77 13.16
C LEU A 181 3.92 -15.37 13.76
#